data_AF-A0A936HZJ7-F1
#
_entry.id   AF-A0A936HZJ7-F1
#
_cell.length_a   1.000
_cell.length_b   1.000
_cell.length_c   1.000
_cell.angle_alpha   90.00
_cell.angle_beta   90.00
_cell.angle_gamma   90.00
#
_symmetry.space_group_name_H-M   'P 1'
#
loop_
_entity.id
_entity.type
_entity.pdbx_description
1 polymer ?
#
loop_
_entity_poly.entity_id
_entity_poly.type
_entity_poly.pdbx_seq_one_letter_code
_entity_poly.pdbx_strand_id
1 'polypeptide(L)'
;MKFKKIAVTALAIGLSSATLAQSIGKPEDQIRWRQSVMQTLGWSMGRIKANIEGAYNKDQVIQAANTIQALANSGSGALFAPGTDKGKGWHETEVKPELFTNTAKLREVGSAYNKEANELAKVAAAGDAAAVKTQFGNLGKACKACHDEFRKEQK
;
A
#
# COMPACT_ATOMS: atom_id res chain seq x y z
N MET A 1 60.72 22.83 36.07
CA MET A 1 59.66 22.19 36.89
C MET A 1 58.45 21.92 36.00
N LYS A 2 58.08 20.63 35.92
CA LYS A 2 56.75 20.05 35.61
C LYS A 2 55.94 20.59 34.42
N PHE A 3 55.95 19.77 33.36
CA PHE A 3 54.97 19.68 32.28
C PHE A 3 53.53 19.67 32.78
N LYS A 4 52.65 20.42 32.11
CA LYS A 4 51.22 20.07 31.99
C LYS A 4 50.77 20.27 30.55
N LYS A 5 50.57 19.12 29.87
CA LYS A 5 49.90 19.01 28.58
C LYS A 5 48.45 19.47 28.77
N ILE A 6 48.05 20.57 28.13
CA ILE A 6 46.62 20.90 27.99
C ILE A 6 46.16 20.17 26.74
N ALA A 7 45.34 19.14 26.95
CA ALA A 7 44.75 18.32 25.93
C ALA A 7 43.82 19.17 25.05
N VAL A 8 44.02 19.08 23.74
CA VAL A 8 43.08 19.54 22.72
C VAL A 8 41.88 18.60 22.74
N THR A 9 40.79 19.02 23.38
CA THR A 9 39.51 18.30 23.26
C THR A 9 38.75 18.92 22.09
N ALA A 10 38.96 18.37 20.90
CA ALA A 10 38.10 18.62 19.75
C ALA A 10 36.72 18.02 20.05
N LEU A 11 35.74 18.87 20.40
CA LEU A 11 34.34 18.44 20.48
C LEU A 11 33.81 18.33 19.04
N ALA A 12 33.95 17.14 18.47
CA ALA A 12 33.42 16.80 17.17
C ALA A 12 31.88 16.96 17.18
N ILE A 13 31.40 17.71 16.19
CA ILE A 13 30.01 17.92 15.85
C ILE A 13 29.38 16.56 15.54
N GLY A 14 28.60 16.03 16.48
CA GLY A 14 27.74 14.87 16.28
C GLY A 14 26.30 15.32 16.02
N LEU A 15 26.04 16.01 14.91
CA LEU A 15 24.68 16.04 14.38
C LEU A 15 24.39 14.66 13.80
N SER A 16 23.93 13.75 14.65
CA SER A 16 23.20 12.56 14.23
C SER A 16 21.83 13.02 13.72
N SER A 17 21.79 13.70 12.57
CA SER A 17 20.57 13.83 11.79
C SER A 17 20.26 12.43 11.26
N ALA A 18 19.66 11.59 12.12
CA ALA A 18 18.81 10.53 11.65
C ALA A 18 17.82 11.22 10.72
N THR A 19 17.97 10.96 9.42
CA THR A 19 17.02 11.38 8.40
C THR A 19 15.70 10.73 8.78
N LEU A 20 14.91 11.40 9.61
CA LEU A 20 13.50 11.08 9.80
C LEU A 20 12.93 11.13 8.39
N ALA A 21 12.55 9.97 7.86
CA ALA A 21 11.77 9.91 6.63
C ALA A 21 10.65 10.94 6.80
N GLN A 22 10.68 12.00 5.98
CA GLN A 22 9.73 13.09 6.08
C GLN A 22 8.37 12.51 5.70
N SER A 23 7.56 12.17 6.69
CA SER A 23 6.18 11.79 6.44
C SER A 23 5.45 13.04 5.96
N ILE A 24 4.93 12.98 4.73
CA ILE A 24 4.13 14.06 4.17
C ILE A 24 2.74 13.96 4.80
N GLY A 25 2.21 15.10 5.26
CA GLY A 25 0.86 15.20 5.84
C GLY A 25 0.76 14.72 7.29
N LYS A 26 -0.30 15.16 7.95
CA LYS A 26 -0.66 14.72 9.31
C LYS A 26 -1.14 13.26 9.28
N PRO A 27 -1.16 12.54 10.41
CA PRO A 27 -1.73 11.18 10.47
C PRO A 27 -3.13 11.08 9.84
N GLU A 28 -4.00 12.05 10.06
CA GLU A 28 -5.34 12.12 9.49
C GLU A 28 -5.33 12.24 7.96
N ASP A 29 -4.35 12.95 7.39
CA ASP A 29 -4.18 13.09 5.95
C ASP A 29 -3.75 11.75 5.33
N GLN A 30 -2.82 11.05 5.96
CA GLN A 30 -2.36 9.73 5.49
C GLN A 30 -3.50 8.70 5.53
N ILE A 31 -4.30 8.70 6.60
CA ILE A 31 -5.50 7.86 6.72
C ILE A 31 -6.49 8.20 5.58
N ARG A 32 -6.73 9.49 5.34
CA ARG A 32 -7.63 9.95 4.27
C ARG A 32 -7.13 9.53 2.88
N TRP A 33 -5.85 9.70 2.59
CA TRP A 33 -5.26 9.35 1.30
C TRP A 33 -5.26 7.84 1.05
N ARG A 34 -4.91 7.01 2.04
CA ARG A 34 -4.96 5.55 1.84
C ARG A 34 -6.40 5.06 1.67
N GLN A 35 -7.37 5.64 2.38
CA GLN A 35 -8.79 5.34 2.18
C GLN A 35 -9.21 5.69 0.75
N SER A 36 -8.78 6.84 0.22
CA SER A 36 -9.02 7.19 -1.18
C SER A 36 -8.39 6.19 -2.16
N VAL A 37 -7.14 5.75 -1.92
CA VAL A 37 -6.49 4.70 -2.74
C VAL A 37 -7.32 3.41 -2.72
N MET A 38 -7.74 2.95 -1.53
CA MET A 38 -8.54 1.73 -1.39
C MET A 38 -9.91 1.87 -2.08
N GLN A 39 -10.54 3.04 -2.04
CA GLN A 39 -11.80 3.28 -2.75
C GLN A 39 -11.61 3.25 -4.27
N THR A 40 -10.55 3.87 -4.79
CA THR A 40 -10.24 3.80 -6.24
C THR A 40 -9.92 2.37 -6.68
N LEU A 41 -9.23 1.58 -5.85
CA LEU A 41 -9.04 0.15 -6.09
C LEU A 41 -10.37 -0.60 -6.12
N GLY A 42 -11.26 -0.37 -5.14
CA GLY A 42 -12.58 -0.99 -5.09
C GLY A 42 -13.43 -0.68 -6.33
N TRP A 43 -13.47 0.58 -6.76
CA TRP A 43 -14.13 1.00 -7.99
C TRP A 43 -13.55 0.30 -9.23
N SER A 44 -12.22 0.24 -9.35
CA SER A 44 -11.53 -0.41 -10.47
C SER A 44 -11.81 -1.91 -10.52
N MET A 45 -11.79 -2.59 -9.36
CA MET A 45 -12.17 -4.00 -9.24
C MET A 45 -13.63 -4.22 -9.66
N GLY A 46 -14.55 -3.33 -9.24
CA GLY A 46 -15.96 -3.39 -9.63
C GLY A 46 -16.17 -3.28 -11.15
N ARG A 47 -15.42 -2.39 -11.82
CA ARG A 47 -15.46 -2.26 -13.29
C ARG A 47 -15.02 -3.53 -14.01
N ILE A 48 -13.95 -4.18 -13.54
CA ILE A 48 -13.49 -5.45 -14.11
C ILE A 48 -14.53 -6.53 -13.87
N LYS A 49 -15.06 -6.64 -12.64
CA LYS A 49 -16.11 -7.60 -12.28
C LYS A 49 -17.33 -7.49 -13.22
N ALA A 50 -17.83 -6.27 -13.43
CA ALA A 50 -18.96 -6.02 -14.31
C ALA A 50 -18.70 -6.49 -15.77
N ASN A 51 -17.46 -6.38 -16.25
CA ASN A 51 -17.08 -6.83 -17.59
C ASN A 51 -16.96 -8.35 -17.70
N ILE A 52 -16.41 -9.04 -16.68
CA ILE A 52 -16.24 -10.50 -16.69
C ILE A 52 -17.54 -11.27 -16.37
N GLU A 53 -18.53 -10.61 -15.77
CA GLU A 53 -19.87 -11.16 -15.49
C GLU A 53 -20.92 -10.71 -16.53
N GLY A 54 -20.59 -9.75 -17.39
CA GLY A 54 -21.51 -9.16 -18.36
C GLY A 54 -20.92 -9.11 -19.78
N ALA A 55 -21.25 -8.03 -20.49
CA ALA A 55 -20.70 -7.78 -21.83
C ALA A 55 -19.24 -7.30 -21.71
N TYR A 56 -18.31 -8.15 -22.12
CA TYR A 56 -16.88 -7.87 -21.99
C TYR A 56 -16.42 -6.78 -22.96
N ASN A 57 -15.88 -5.69 -22.42
CA ASN A 57 -15.21 -4.63 -23.15
C ASN A 57 -13.72 -4.59 -22.75
N LYS A 58 -12.85 -4.96 -23.69
CA LYS A 58 -11.39 -5.05 -23.48
C LYS A 58 -10.79 -3.72 -22.99
N ASP A 59 -11.14 -2.60 -23.60
CA ASP A 59 -10.53 -1.30 -23.28
C ASP A 59 -10.89 -0.84 -21.87
N GLN A 60 -12.14 -1.07 -21.44
CA GLN A 60 -12.57 -0.77 -20.07
C GLN A 60 -11.81 -1.60 -19.04
N VAL A 61 -11.57 -2.89 -19.34
CA VAL A 61 -10.81 -3.79 -18.48
C VAL A 61 -9.35 -3.37 -18.40
N ILE A 62 -8.72 -2.98 -19.52
CA ILE A 62 -7.35 -2.46 -19.55
C ILE A 62 -7.23 -1.21 -18.69
N GLN A 63 -8.13 -0.24 -18.84
CA GLN A 63 -8.11 0.99 -18.05
C GLN A 63 -8.19 0.72 -16.54
N ALA A 64 -9.10 -0.17 -16.13
CA ALA A 64 -9.28 -0.52 -14.73
C ALA A 64 -8.07 -1.30 -14.18
N ALA A 65 -7.53 -2.26 -14.95
CA ALA A 65 -6.36 -3.04 -14.56
C ALA A 65 -5.10 -2.15 -14.43
N ASN A 66 -4.90 -1.21 -15.35
CA ASN A 66 -3.80 -0.25 -15.28
C ASN A 66 -3.93 0.70 -14.08
N THR A 67 -5.16 1.09 -13.71
CA THR A 67 -5.40 1.89 -12.50
C THR A 67 -4.96 1.12 -11.24
N ILE A 68 -5.33 -0.16 -11.15
CA ILE A 68 -4.91 -1.04 -10.05
C ILE A 68 -3.39 -1.18 -10.02
N GLN A 69 -2.76 -1.44 -11.16
CA GLN A 69 -1.31 -1.56 -11.29
C GLN A 69 -0.58 -0.28 -10.83
N ALA A 70 -1.05 0.88 -11.27
CA ALA A 70 -0.45 2.15 -10.92
C ALA A 70 -0.51 2.39 -9.40
N LEU A 71 -1.65 2.13 -8.77
CA LEU A 71 -1.82 2.27 -7.33
C LEU A 71 -0.99 1.25 -6.54
N ALA A 72 -0.87 0.02 -7.02
CA ALA A 72 -0.02 -1.01 -6.40
C ALA A 72 1.46 -0.62 -6.39
N ASN A 73 1.91 0.05 -7.45
CA ASN A 73 3.32 0.46 -7.61
C ASN A 73 3.58 1.92 -7.18
N SER A 74 2.58 2.64 -6.68
CA SER A 74 2.67 4.08 -6.35
C SER A 74 3.49 4.42 -5.10
N GLY A 75 3.91 3.41 -4.32
CA GLY A 75 4.49 3.63 -2.99
C GLY A 75 3.45 3.96 -1.91
N SER A 76 2.16 3.71 -2.16
CA SER A 76 1.06 3.94 -1.21
C SER A 76 1.22 3.23 0.15
N GLY A 77 2.09 2.22 0.25
CA GLY A 77 2.52 1.63 1.53
C GLY A 77 3.10 2.65 2.52
N ALA A 78 3.67 3.76 2.04
CA ALA A 78 4.17 4.84 2.89
C ALA A 78 3.06 5.57 3.68
N LEU A 79 1.78 5.41 3.30
CA LEU A 79 0.62 5.98 4.00
C LEU A 79 0.23 5.19 5.27
N PHE A 80 0.93 4.10 5.57
CA PHE A 80 0.82 3.35 6.80
C PHE A 80 1.97 3.72 7.74
N ALA A 81 2.07 4.99 8.12
CA ALA A 81 3.06 5.43 9.10
C ALA A 81 2.66 5.05 10.54
N PRO A 82 3.63 4.89 11.46
CA PRO A 82 3.35 4.61 12.87
C PRO A 82 2.33 5.59 13.48
N GLY A 83 1.38 5.07 14.27
CA GLY A 83 0.33 5.86 14.92
C GLY A 83 -0.92 6.10 14.07
N THR A 84 -0.95 5.62 12.83
CA THR A 84 -2.13 5.68 11.96
C THR A 84 -3.08 4.48 12.10
N ASP A 85 -2.83 3.56 13.03
CA ASP A 85 -3.76 2.51 13.50
C ASP A 85 -4.97 3.07 14.28
N LYS A 86 -4.92 4.37 14.61
CA LYS A 86 -5.97 5.16 15.24
C LYS A 86 -6.18 6.49 14.51
N GLY A 87 -7.35 7.11 14.70
CA GLY A 87 -7.71 8.39 14.09
C GLY A 87 -8.66 8.24 12.89
N LYS A 88 -9.06 9.40 12.35
CA LYS A 88 -10.13 9.51 11.37
C LYS A 88 -9.66 10.23 10.12
N GLY A 89 -9.90 9.60 8.96
CA GLY A 89 -9.81 10.23 7.64
C GLY A 89 -11.20 10.62 7.16
N TRP A 90 -11.67 9.95 6.11
CA TRP A 90 -13.08 9.96 5.72
C TRP A 90 -13.95 9.23 6.75
N HIS A 91 -13.43 8.13 7.28
CA HIS A 91 -13.99 7.37 8.40
C HIS A 91 -12.88 6.95 9.36
N GLU A 92 -13.26 6.39 10.51
CA GLU A 92 -12.32 5.82 11.47
C GLU A 92 -11.41 4.80 10.79
N THR A 93 -10.13 4.80 11.15
CA THR A 93 -9.19 3.85 10.59
C THR A 93 -9.51 2.42 11.02
N GLU A 94 -9.50 1.55 10.02
CA GLU A 94 -9.71 0.12 10.18
C GLU A 94 -8.41 -0.66 10.24
N VAL A 95 -7.26 0.02 10.24
CA VAL A 95 -5.97 -0.65 10.36
C VAL A 95 -5.84 -1.22 11.76
N LYS A 96 -5.54 -2.51 11.83
CA LYS A 96 -5.17 -3.24 13.04
C LYS A 96 -3.73 -2.86 13.47
N PRO A 97 -3.43 -2.70 14.77
CA PRO A 97 -2.07 -2.44 15.25
C PRO A 97 -1.03 -3.47 14.78
N GLU A 98 -1.46 -4.71 14.53
CA GLU A 98 -0.67 -5.82 14.02
C GLU A 98 0.05 -5.52 12.70
N LEU A 99 -0.46 -4.57 11.89
CA LEU A 99 0.22 -4.13 10.68
C LEU A 99 1.62 -3.56 10.97
N PHE A 100 1.79 -2.90 12.12
CA PHE A 100 3.04 -2.24 12.51
C PHE A 100 4.02 -3.17 13.21
N THR A 101 3.57 -4.34 13.67
CA THR A 101 4.40 -5.32 14.39
C THR A 101 4.74 -6.52 13.52
N ASN A 102 3.84 -6.94 12.62
CA ASN A 102 4.07 -8.10 11.75
C ASN A 102 4.61 -7.70 10.36
N THR A 103 5.82 -7.12 10.37
CA THR A 103 6.47 -6.58 9.16
C THR A 103 6.77 -7.66 8.11
N ALA A 104 7.06 -8.89 8.55
CA ALA A 104 7.29 -10.03 7.65
C ALA A 104 6.01 -10.37 6.87
N LYS A 105 4.87 -10.53 7.56
CA LYS A 105 3.59 -10.80 6.90
C LYS A 105 3.14 -9.63 6.03
N LEU A 106 3.34 -8.38 6.48
CA LEU A 106 3.05 -7.19 5.68
C LEU A 106 3.83 -7.19 4.35
N ARG A 107 5.13 -7.51 4.39
CA ARG A 107 5.96 -7.63 3.19
C ARG A 107 5.47 -8.75 2.27
N GLU A 108 5.10 -9.90 2.82
CA GLU A 108 4.57 -11.04 2.08
C GLU A 108 3.29 -10.66 1.32
N VAL A 109 2.27 -10.16 2.02
CA VAL A 109 0.97 -9.84 1.40
C VAL A 109 1.07 -8.65 0.46
N GLY A 110 1.89 -7.65 0.79
CA GLY A 110 2.14 -6.51 -0.08
C GLY A 110 2.84 -6.89 -1.38
N SER A 111 3.84 -7.77 -1.31
CA SER A 111 4.54 -8.26 -2.50
C SER A 111 3.62 -9.12 -3.38
N ALA A 112 2.78 -9.96 -2.76
CA ALA A 112 1.78 -10.74 -3.48
C ALA A 112 0.77 -9.84 -4.20
N TYR A 113 0.24 -8.81 -3.53
CA TYR A 113 -0.65 -7.83 -4.15
C TYR A 113 0.01 -7.15 -5.37
N ASN A 114 1.24 -6.66 -5.24
CA ASN A 114 1.95 -6.01 -6.34
C ASN A 114 2.17 -6.97 -7.52
N LYS A 115 2.53 -8.23 -7.25
CA LYS A 115 2.69 -9.26 -8.28
C LYS A 115 1.37 -9.47 -9.05
N GLU A 116 0.27 -9.73 -8.33
CA GLU A 116 -1.01 -10.06 -8.97
C GLU A 116 -1.61 -8.85 -9.71
N ALA A 117 -1.38 -7.63 -9.23
CA ALA A 117 -1.80 -6.40 -9.90
C ALA A 117 -1.06 -6.19 -11.24
N ASN A 118 0.26 -6.44 -11.26
CA ASN A 118 1.06 -6.36 -12.49
C ASN A 118 0.65 -7.44 -13.50
N GLU A 119 0.43 -8.68 -13.05
CA GLU A 119 -0.03 -9.75 -13.95
C GLU A 119 -1.45 -9.48 -14.48
N LEU A 120 -2.35 -8.91 -13.67
CA LEU A 120 -3.68 -8.53 -14.14
C LEU A 120 -3.63 -7.52 -15.28
N ALA A 121 -2.78 -6.48 -15.19
CA ALA A 121 -2.61 -5.51 -16.27
C ALA A 121 -2.09 -6.16 -17.56
N LYS A 122 -1.12 -7.07 -17.45
CA LYS A 122 -0.58 -7.83 -18.58
C LYS A 122 -1.65 -8.72 -19.24
N VAL A 123 -2.42 -9.47 -18.46
CA VAL A 123 -3.48 -10.34 -18.97
C VAL A 123 -4.63 -9.52 -19.58
N ALA A 124 -4.99 -8.39 -18.96
CA ALA A 124 -5.97 -7.46 -19.51
C ALA A 124 -5.57 -6.93 -20.89
N ALA A 125 -4.28 -6.60 -21.08
CA ALA A 125 -3.76 -6.15 -22.36
C ALA A 125 -3.87 -7.22 -23.47
N ALA A 126 -3.72 -8.50 -23.12
CA ALA A 126 -3.96 -9.61 -24.04
C ALA A 126 -5.45 -9.69 -24.46
N GLY A 127 -6.36 -9.48 -23.50
CA GLY A 127 -7.79 -9.29 -23.77
C GLY A 127 -8.63 -10.57 -23.73
N ASP A 128 -8.06 -11.70 -23.32
CA ASP A 128 -8.81 -12.93 -23.05
C ASP A 128 -9.62 -12.79 -21.76
N ALA A 129 -10.95 -12.78 -21.88
CA ALA A 129 -11.87 -12.63 -20.77
C ALA A 129 -11.76 -13.75 -19.72
N ALA A 130 -11.49 -14.99 -20.14
CA ALA A 130 -11.35 -16.13 -19.22
C ALA A 130 -10.04 -16.04 -18.42
N ALA A 131 -8.96 -15.63 -19.10
CA ALA A 131 -7.68 -15.36 -18.44
C ALA A 131 -7.81 -14.19 -17.45
N VAL A 132 -8.48 -13.09 -17.84
CA VAL A 132 -8.74 -11.95 -16.94
C VAL A 132 -9.56 -12.40 -15.74
N LYS A 133 -10.61 -13.20 -15.91
CA LYS A 133 -11.43 -13.70 -14.81
C LYS A 133 -10.61 -14.52 -13.81
N THR A 134 -9.74 -15.39 -14.31
CA THR A 134 -8.82 -16.18 -13.48
C THR A 134 -7.89 -15.27 -12.68
N GLN A 135 -7.24 -14.32 -13.36
CA GLN A 135 -6.27 -13.42 -12.74
C GLN A 135 -6.92 -12.42 -11.78
N PHE A 136 -8.13 -11.95 -12.08
CA PHE A 136 -8.95 -11.14 -11.20
C PHE A 136 -9.24 -11.86 -9.87
N GLY A 137 -9.52 -13.17 -9.93
CA GLY A 137 -9.68 -14.01 -8.74
C GLY A 137 -8.40 -14.10 -7.91
N ASN A 138 -7.23 -14.22 -8.54
CA ASN A 138 -5.93 -14.24 -7.84
C ASN A 138 -5.65 -12.90 -7.14
N LEU A 139 -5.88 -11.78 -7.83
CA LEU A 139 -5.76 -10.45 -7.22
C LEU A 139 -6.72 -10.30 -6.03
N GLY A 140 -7.99 -10.72 -6.18
CA GLY A 140 -8.98 -10.67 -5.10
C GLY A 140 -8.54 -11.45 -3.85
N LYS A 141 -7.90 -12.62 -4.02
CA LYS A 141 -7.30 -13.37 -2.92
C LYS A 141 -6.17 -12.60 -2.24
N ALA A 142 -5.32 -11.90 -2.99
CA ALA A 142 -4.28 -11.05 -2.42
C ALA A 142 -4.86 -9.86 -1.62
N CYS A 143 -5.91 -9.22 -2.13
CA CYS A 143 -6.64 -8.20 -1.38
C CYS A 143 -7.19 -8.75 -0.06
N LYS A 144 -7.84 -9.93 -0.12
CA LYS A 144 -8.40 -10.60 1.06
C LYS A 144 -7.33 -10.95 2.09
N ALA A 145 -6.20 -11.50 1.66
CA ALA A 145 -5.11 -11.87 2.55
C ALA A 145 -4.59 -10.69 3.39
N CYS A 146 -4.46 -9.50 2.80
CA CYS A 146 -4.08 -8.30 3.55
C CYS A 146 -5.21 -7.85 4.50
N HIS A 147 -6.46 -7.86 4.04
CA HIS A 147 -7.60 -7.44 4.86
C HIS A 147 -7.86 -8.36 6.05
N ASP A 148 -7.75 -9.67 5.88
CA ASP A 148 -7.95 -10.65 6.96
C ASP A 148 -6.96 -10.40 8.10
N GLU A 149 -5.68 -10.19 7.75
CA GLU A 149 -4.60 -9.96 8.70
C GLU A 149 -4.68 -8.58 9.35
N PHE A 150 -4.90 -7.52 8.55
CA PHE A 150 -4.60 -6.16 8.97
C PHE A 150 -5.77 -5.17 8.98
N ARG A 151 -6.97 -5.57 8.52
CA ARG A 151 -8.17 -4.73 8.57
C ARG A 151 -9.13 -5.23 9.65
N LYS A 152 -9.66 -4.31 10.45
CA LYS A 152 -10.74 -4.57 11.41
C LYS A 152 -11.96 -5.09 10.63
N GLU A 153 -12.69 -6.02 11.23
CA GLU A 153 -13.95 -6.49 10.65
C GLU A 153 -14.95 -5.33 10.63
N GLN A 154 -15.66 -5.20 9.51
CA GLN A 154 -16.78 -4.28 9.40
C GLN A 154 -17.93 -4.86 10.21
N LYS A 155 -18.41 -4.12 11.20
CA LYS A 155 -19.66 -4.44 11.89
C LYS A 155 -20.86 -3.94 11.09
#